data_AF-A0A958HV82-F1
#
_entry.id   AF-A0A958HV82-F1
#
_cell.length_a   1.000
_cell.length_b   1.000
_cell.length_c   1.000
_cell.angle_alpha   90.00
_cell.angle_beta   90.00
_cell.angle_gamma   90.00
#
_symmetry.space_group_name_H-M   'P 1'
#
loop_
_entity.id
_entity.type
_entity.pdbx_description
1 polymer ?
#
loop_
_entity_poly.entity_id
_entity_poly.type
_entity_poly.pdbx_seq_one_letter_code
_entity_poly.pdbx_strand_id
1 'polypeptide(L)'
;PIRKAIAGLQQAGEGGESQDFPLHTRGNGEIARLIDAFRRFSALTHRQLSEATGAQDYLETLFSLSPIPVLITDSAGKIERANQSAVTLFRIPLQQLQQRHLEELFGSSDYYTMKNHIDKSEEDL
;
A
#
# COMPACT_ATOMS: atom_id res chain seq x y z
N PRO A 1 16.57 -32.04 19.02
CA PRO A 1 16.99 -31.25 17.84
C PRO A 1 15.82 -30.64 17.06
N ILE A 2 14.88 -31.46 16.54
CA ILE A 2 13.75 -31.01 15.70
C ILE A 2 12.77 -30.08 16.45
N ARG A 3 12.50 -30.34 17.74
CA ARG A 3 11.64 -29.46 18.56
C ARG A 3 12.16 -28.02 18.69
N LYS A 4 13.48 -27.81 18.70
CA LYS A 4 14.07 -26.46 18.75
C LYS A 4 13.93 -25.73 17.42
N ALA A 5 13.99 -26.45 16.30
CA ALA A 5 13.80 -25.88 14.96
C ALA A 5 12.33 -25.46 14.72
N ILE A 6 11.36 -26.25 15.19
CA ILE A 6 9.94 -25.92 15.10
C ILE A 6 9.61 -24.68 15.96
N ALA A 7 10.18 -24.59 17.17
CA ALA A 7 9.99 -23.42 18.03
C ALA A 7 10.56 -22.12 17.42
N GLY A 8 11.70 -22.19 16.73
CA GLY A 8 12.28 -21.03 16.04
C GLY A 8 11.46 -20.55 14.84
N LEU A 9 10.77 -21.45 14.14
CA LEU A 9 9.88 -21.10 13.02
C LEU A 9 8.60 -20.40 13.49
N GLN A 10 8.09 -20.74 14.68
CA GLN A 10 6.92 -20.10 15.24
C GLN A 10 7.22 -18.67 15.73
N GLN A 11 8.40 -18.42 16.31
CA GLN A 11 8.80 -17.08 16.76
C GLN A 11 9.11 -16.11 15.61
N ALA A 12 9.61 -16.59 14.47
CA ALA A 12 9.84 -15.74 13.29
C ALA A 12 8.54 -15.29 12.58
N GLY A 13 7.41 -15.97 12.83
CA GLY A 13 6.10 -15.59 12.30
C GLY A 13 5.39 -14.48 13.07
N GLU A 14 5.82 -14.18 14.30
CA GLU A 14 5.21 -13.20 15.20
C GLU A 14 6.11 -11.98 15.39
N GLY A 15 6.44 -11.28 14.30
CA GLY A 15 6.84 -9.85 14.30
C GLY A 15 8.02 -9.38 15.16
N GLY A 16 8.73 -10.27 15.85
CA GLY A 16 9.88 -9.94 16.68
C GLY A 16 11.15 -9.85 15.85
N GLU A 17 11.97 -8.84 16.14
CA GLU A 17 13.29 -8.62 15.55
C GLU A 17 14.03 -9.92 15.28
N SER A 18 14.64 -10.03 14.10
CA SER A 18 15.46 -11.16 13.69
C SER A 18 16.66 -11.33 14.62
N GLN A 19 16.46 -11.96 15.78
CA GLN A 19 17.57 -12.45 16.58
C GLN A 19 18.21 -13.60 15.80
N ASP A 20 19.42 -13.32 15.37
CA ASP A 20 20.31 -14.18 14.61
C ASP A 20 20.56 -15.47 15.40
N PHE A 21 19.73 -16.50 15.20
CA PHE A 21 19.93 -17.81 15.81
C PHE A 21 20.96 -18.58 14.97
N PRO A 22 22.18 -18.83 15.48
CA PRO A 22 23.20 -19.52 14.73
C PRO A 22 22.86 -21.01 14.69
N LEU A 23 22.10 -21.43 13.66
CA LEU A 23 22.03 -22.84 13.27
C LEU A 23 23.35 -23.22 12.62
N HIS A 24 24.33 -23.62 13.43
CA HIS A 24 25.56 -24.24 12.95
C HIS A 24 25.25 -25.63 12.39
N THR A 25 25.01 -25.74 11.08
CA THR A 25 25.00 -27.04 10.39
C THR A 25 26.41 -27.35 9.91
N ARG A 26 27.15 -28.12 10.71
CA ARG A 26 28.43 -28.70 10.33
C ARG A 26 28.15 -29.84 9.33
N GLY A 27 28.11 -29.53 8.03
CA GLY A 27 28.02 -30.55 6.97
C GLY A 27 27.57 -30.02 5.60
N ASN A 28 28.27 -30.44 4.54
CA ASN A 28 27.96 -30.21 3.11
C ASN A 28 26.70 -30.98 2.64
N GLY A 29 25.60 -30.89 3.38
CA GLY A 29 24.33 -31.55 3.05
C GLY A 29 23.35 -30.62 2.36
N GLU A 30 22.51 -31.18 1.50
CA GLU A 30 21.41 -30.49 0.79
C GLU A 30 20.54 -29.61 1.71
N ILE A 31 20.42 -30.00 2.99
CA ILE A 31 19.70 -29.26 4.04
C ILE A 31 20.34 -27.90 4.34
N ALA A 32 21.67 -27.79 4.35
CA ALA A 32 22.34 -26.50 4.54
C ALA A 32 22.05 -25.56 3.36
N ARG A 33 22.05 -26.10 2.13
CA ARG A 33 21.70 -25.33 0.91
C ARG A 33 20.24 -24.88 0.93
N LEU A 34 19.33 -25.71 1.42
CA LEU A 34 17.91 -25.36 1.57
C LEU A 34 17.70 -24.25 2.61
N ILE A 35 18.40 -24.31 3.75
CA ILE A 35 18.34 -23.26 4.77
C ILE A 35 18.89 -21.93 4.22
N ASP A 36 20.03 -21.95 3.52
CA ASP A 36 20.61 -20.75 2.92
C ASP A 36 19.72 -20.16 1.82
N ALA A 37 19.09 -21.01 1.00
CA ALA A 37 18.13 -20.59 0.00
C ALA A 37 16.90 -19.91 0.62
N PHE A 38 16.37 -20.49 1.70
CA PHE A 38 15.22 -19.93 2.43
C PHE A 38 15.55 -18.59 3.11
N ARG A 39 16.74 -18.45 3.70
CA ARG A 39 17.20 -17.16 4.27
C ARG A 39 17.29 -16.08 3.19
N ARG A 40 17.86 -16.40 2.03
CA ARG A 40 17.96 -15.45 0.90
C ARG A 40 16.58 -15.05 0.39
N PHE A 41 15.67 -16.01 0.24
CA PHE A 41 14.29 -15.73 -0.15
C PHE A 41 13.61 -14.79 0.84
N SER A 42 13.65 -15.11 2.14
CA SER A 42 13.03 -14.29 3.18
C SER A 42 13.60 -12.86 3.22
N ALA A 43 14.93 -12.71 3.05
CA ALA A 43 15.57 -11.39 2.99
C ALA A 43 15.17 -10.59 1.75
N LEU A 44 15.00 -11.23 0.59
CA LEU A 44 14.52 -10.59 -0.64
C LEU A 44 13.05 -10.17 -0.50
N THR A 45 12.20 -11.05 0.03
CA THR A 45 10.79 -10.73 0.29
C THR A 45 10.65 -9.59 1.28
N HIS A 46 11.44 -9.58 2.36
CA HIS A 46 11.41 -8.51 3.34
C HIS A 46 11.86 -7.16 2.76
N ARG A 47 12.90 -7.15 1.91
CA ARG A 47 13.31 -5.92 1.20
C ARG A 47 12.23 -5.43 0.24
N GLN A 48 11.67 -6.31 -0.58
CA GLN A 48 10.60 -5.94 -1.51
C GLN A 48 9.36 -5.41 -0.78
N LEU A 49 8.98 -6.05 0.33
CA LEU A 49 7.88 -5.59 1.16
C LEU A 49 8.20 -4.23 1.80
N SER A 50 9.40 -4.06 2.35
CA SER A 50 9.82 -2.79 2.98
C SER A 50 9.93 -1.65 1.97
N GLU A 51 10.42 -1.90 0.76
CA GLU A 51 10.47 -0.91 -0.32
C GLU A 51 9.07 -0.54 -0.80
N ALA A 52 8.18 -1.53 -0.95
CA ALA A 52 6.78 -1.30 -1.30
C ALA A 52 6.04 -0.52 -0.20
N THR A 53 6.23 -0.88 1.06
CA THR A 53 5.66 -0.15 2.22
C THR A 53 6.21 1.27 2.28
N GLY A 54 7.52 1.47 2.12
CA GLY A 54 8.12 2.81 2.11
C GLY A 54 7.60 3.69 0.97
N ALA A 55 7.41 3.12 -0.23
CA ALA A 55 6.80 3.84 -1.35
C ALA A 55 5.33 4.17 -1.10
N GLN A 56 4.56 3.25 -0.52
CA GLN A 56 3.17 3.49 -0.14
C GLN A 56 3.05 4.58 0.92
N ASP A 57 3.84 4.52 1.99
CA ASP A 57 3.85 5.51 3.06
C ASP A 57 4.22 6.90 2.55
N TYR A 58 5.18 6.97 1.62
CA TYR A 58 5.56 8.22 0.98
C TYR A 58 4.41 8.83 0.17
N LEU A 59 3.74 8.03 -0.67
CA LEU A 59 2.58 8.48 -1.44
C LEU A 59 1.41 8.88 -0.54
N GLU A 60 1.19 8.13 0.54
CA GLU A 60 0.14 8.43 1.52
C GLU A 60 0.42 9.74 2.26
N THR A 61 1.68 9.97 2.60
CA THR A 61 2.14 11.24 3.20
C THR A 61 1.92 12.40 2.24
N LEU A 62 2.31 12.27 0.97
CA LEU A 62 2.09 13.31 -0.04
C LEU A 62 0.60 13.60 -0.23
N PHE A 63 -0.23 12.58 -0.35
CA PHE A 63 -1.68 12.74 -0.49
C PHE A 63 -2.29 13.44 0.73
N SER A 64 -1.96 12.96 1.93
CA SER A 64 -2.54 13.43 3.20
C SER A 64 -2.11 14.84 3.57
N LEU A 65 -0.83 15.18 3.34
CA LEU A 65 -0.26 16.49 3.69
C LEU A 65 -0.37 17.51 2.56
N SER A 66 -0.84 17.14 1.37
CA SER A 66 -1.01 18.07 0.26
C SER A 66 -1.93 19.23 0.67
N PRO A 67 -1.51 20.49 0.51
CA PRO A 67 -2.34 21.66 0.79
C PRO A 67 -3.44 21.86 -0.28
N ILE A 68 -3.37 21.12 -1.39
CA ILE A 68 -4.35 21.15 -2.46
C ILE A 68 -5.44 20.11 -2.16
N PRO A 69 -6.73 20.45 -2.28
CA PRO A 69 -7.82 19.48 -2.25
C PRO A 69 -7.65 18.41 -3.33
N VAL A 70 -7.53 17.15 -2.92
CA VAL A 70 -7.43 16.01 -3.84
C VAL A 70 -8.58 15.04 -3.58
N LEU A 71 -9.30 14.69 -4.64
CA LEU A 71 -10.27 13.61 -4.70
C LEU A 71 -9.75 12.55 -5.66
N ILE A 72 -9.90 11.28 -5.28
CA ILE A 72 -9.64 10.13 -6.15
C ILE A 72 -10.98 9.42 -6.32
N THR A 73 -11.35 9.17 -7.57
CA THR A 73 -12.61 8.54 -7.91
C THR A 73 -12.39 7.28 -8.74
N ASP A 74 -13.39 6.41 -8.74
CA ASP A 74 -13.48 5.37 -9.75
C ASP A 74 -13.84 5.96 -11.13
N SER A 75 -13.89 5.11 -12.16
CA SER A 75 -14.24 5.51 -13.53
C SER A 75 -15.71 5.93 -13.70
N ALA A 76 -16.58 5.55 -12.78
CA ALA A 76 -17.98 5.97 -12.78
C ALA A 76 -18.13 7.40 -12.23
N GLY A 77 -17.20 7.85 -11.37
CA GLY A 77 -17.22 9.16 -10.71
C GLY A 77 -17.54 9.09 -9.22
N LYS A 78 -17.56 7.89 -8.62
CA LYS A 78 -17.71 7.72 -7.17
C LYS A 78 -16.39 8.00 -6.46
N ILE A 79 -16.44 8.79 -5.39
CA ILE A 79 -15.24 9.14 -4.62
C ILE A 79 -14.79 7.95 -3.80
N GLU A 80 -13.57 7.48 -4.04
CA GLU A 80 -12.93 6.43 -3.24
C GLU A 80 -12.07 7.02 -2.13
N ARG A 81 -11.38 8.14 -2.41
CA ARG A 81 -10.49 8.81 -1.45
C ARG A 81 -10.59 10.31 -1.53
N ALA A 82 -10.35 10.97 -0.40
CA ALA A 82 -10.22 12.40 -0.30
C ALA A 82 -9.20 12.77 0.78
N ASN A 83 -8.39 13.79 0.53
CA ASN A 83 -7.43 14.26 1.52
C ASN A 83 -8.05 15.27 2.48
N GLN A 84 -7.31 15.63 3.54
CA GLN A 84 -7.81 16.54 4.57
C GLN A 84 -8.14 17.95 4.02
N SER A 85 -7.40 18.39 3.01
CA SER A 85 -7.65 19.66 2.32
C SER A 85 -9.01 19.65 1.60
N ALA A 86 -9.40 18.53 0.99
CA ALA A 86 -10.73 18.37 0.39
C ALA A 86 -11.86 18.38 1.42
N VAL A 87 -11.69 17.67 2.55
CA VAL A 87 -12.64 17.71 3.67
C VAL A 87 -12.85 19.15 4.16
N THR A 88 -11.77 19.91 4.26
CA THR A 88 -11.79 21.31 4.70
C THR A 88 -12.51 22.20 3.69
N LEU A 89 -12.25 22.01 2.39
CA LEU A 89 -12.88 22.78 1.32
C LEU A 89 -14.40 22.54 1.26
N PHE A 90 -14.82 21.27 1.20
CA PHE A 90 -16.23 20.92 1.03
C PHE A 90 -17.02 20.97 2.34
N ARG A 91 -16.34 21.02 3.49
CA ARG A 91 -16.93 20.99 4.83
C ARG A 91 -17.84 19.78 5.07
N ILE A 92 -17.52 18.67 4.42
CA ILE A 92 -18.23 17.40 4.53
C ILE A 92 -17.27 16.38 5.18
N PRO A 93 -17.70 15.63 6.21
CA PRO A 93 -16.87 14.59 6.83
C PRO A 93 -16.36 13.56 5.81
N LEU A 94 -15.12 13.09 6.00
CA LEU A 94 -14.47 12.17 5.06
C LEU A 94 -15.32 10.95 4.71
N GLN A 95 -15.96 10.30 5.72
CA GLN A 95 -16.78 9.12 5.48
C GLN A 95 -17.99 9.40 4.60
N GLN A 96 -18.54 10.61 4.67
CA GLN A 96 -19.65 11.02 3.82
C GLN A 96 -19.15 11.38 2.42
N LEU A 97 -17.99 12.02 2.31
CA LEU A 97 -17.40 12.39 1.03
C LEU A 97 -17.10 11.14 0.18
N GLN A 98 -16.54 10.10 0.79
CA GLN A 98 -16.25 8.81 0.15
C GLN A 98 -17.49 7.97 -0.22
N GLN A 99 -18.69 8.44 0.13
CA GLN A 99 -19.95 7.81 -0.27
C GLN A 99 -20.65 8.56 -1.40
N ARG A 100 -20.09 9.68 -1.86
CA ARG A 100 -20.72 10.56 -2.86
C ARG A 100 -20.17 10.34 -4.26
N HIS A 101 -21.00 10.72 -5.22
CA HIS A 101 -20.63 10.88 -6.60
C HIS A 101 -20.16 12.31 -6.90
N LEU A 102 -19.21 12.50 -7.82
CA LEU A 102 -18.76 13.85 -8.23
C LEU A 102 -19.91 14.72 -8.73
N GLU A 103 -20.86 14.12 -9.46
CA GLU A 103 -22.05 14.80 -9.95
C GLU A 103 -22.87 15.42 -8.81
N GLU A 104 -22.96 14.78 -7.64
CA GLU A 104 -23.67 15.33 -6.48
C GLU A 104 -22.93 16.52 -5.85
N LEU A 105 -21.60 16.57 -5.99
CA LEU A 105 -20.75 17.59 -5.39
C LEU A 105 -20.63 18.85 -6.25
N PHE A 106 -20.55 18.69 -7.57
CA PHE A 106 -20.33 19.79 -8.52
C PHE A 106 -21.57 20.10 -9.38
N GLY A 107 -22.57 19.23 -9.36
CA GLY A 107 -23.73 19.32 -10.25
C GLY A 107 -23.45 18.74 -11.64
N SER A 108 -24.52 18.37 -12.35
CA SER A 108 -24.44 17.66 -13.63
C SER A 108 -23.68 18.43 -14.71
N SER A 109 -23.87 19.74 -14.83
CA SER A 109 -23.21 20.56 -15.86
C SER A 109 -21.68 20.53 -15.72
N ASP A 110 -21.19 20.73 -14.50
CA ASP A 110 -19.75 20.77 -14.24
C ASP A 110 -19.15 19.37 -14.31
N TYR A 111 -19.87 18.36 -13.84
CA TYR A 111 -19.46 16.96 -13.97
C TYR A 111 -19.23 16.53 -15.41
N TYR A 112 -20.17 16.79 -16.32
CA TYR A 112 -20.01 16.42 -17.73
C TYR A 112 -18.91 17.24 -18.41
N THR A 113 -18.71 18.50 -18.02
CA THR A 113 -17.55 19.29 -18.47
C THR A 113 -16.24 18.60 -18.09
N MET A 114 -16.08 18.24 -16.81
CA MET A 114 -14.89 17.55 -16.31
C MET A 114 -14.67 16.20 -17.00
N LYS A 115 -15.73 15.39 -17.13
CA LYS A 115 -15.67 14.06 -17.77
C LYS A 115 -15.20 14.15 -19.22
N ASN A 116 -15.78 15.08 -19.99
CA ASN A 116 -15.39 15.30 -21.38
C ASN A 116 -13.93 15.76 -21.54
N HIS A 117 -13.38 16.48 -20.56
CA HIS A 117 -11.97 16.86 -20.58
C HIS A 117 -11.03 15.69 -20.28
N ILE A 118 -11.43 14.79 -19.37
CA ILE A 118 -10.66 13.58 -19.02
C ILE A 118 -10.64 12.63 -20.22
N ASP A 119 -11.82 12.32 -20.79
CA ASP A 119 -11.94 11.36 -21.90
C ASP A 119 -11.13 11.81 -23.13
N LYS A 120 -11.12 13.12 -23.44
CA LYS A 120 -10.31 13.67 -24.55
C LYS A 120 -8.81 13.61 -24.29
N SER A 121 -8.37 13.72 -23.03
CA SER A 121 -6.95 13.64 -22.68
C SER A 121 -6.38 12.23 -22.79
N GLU A 122 -7.24 11.20 -22.72
CA GLU A 122 -6.85 9.80 -22.94
C GLU A 122 -6.74 9.44 -24.43
N GLU A 123 -7.46 10.13 -25.32
CA GLU A 123 -7.38 9.94 -26.78
C GLU A 123 -6.07 10.48 -27.40
N ASP A 124 -5.35 11.36 -26.67
CA ASP A 124 -4.11 12.01 -27.12
C ASP A 124 -2.81 11.28 -26.69
N LEU A 125 -2.92 10.10 -26.06
CA LEU A 125 -1.79 9.26 -25.59
C LEU A 125 -1.63 7.96 -26.42
#